data_AF-A0A2S5M0T7-F1
#
_entry.id   AF-A0A2S5M0T7-F1
#
_cell.length_a   1.000
_cell.length_b   1.000
_cell.length_c   1.000
_cell.angle_alpha   90.00
_cell.angle_beta   90.00
_cell.angle_gamma   90.00
#
_symmetry.space_group_name_H-M   'P 1'
#
loop_
_entity.id
_entity.type
_entity.pdbx_description
1 polymer ?
#
loop_
_entity_poly.entity_id
_entity_poly.type
_entity_poly.pdbx_seq_one_letter_code
_entity_poly.pdbx_strand_id
1 'polypeptide(L)' 'MDVLVNLIVYLVVFGLIWWLVGMLPLPSPVAQIVRVLFIILLIVIILSAFGILPGGYFPSIKL' A
#
# COMPACT_ATOMS: atom_id res chain seq x y z
N MET A 1 14.38 3.34 15.77
CA MET A 1 13.51 2.14 15.72
C MET A 1 12.30 2.38 14.82
N ASP A 2 12.38 3.33 13.88
CA ASP A 2 11.17 3.99 13.37
C ASP A 2 10.90 3.66 11.90
N VAL A 3 11.93 3.47 11.07
CA VAL A 3 11.77 3.22 9.64
C VAL A 3 11.39 1.77 9.34
N LEU A 4 12.08 0.80 9.96
CA LEU A 4 11.79 -0.63 9.75
C LEU A 4 10.40 -0.98 10.30
N VAL A 5 10.03 -0.43 11.46
CA VAL A 5 8.71 -0.60 12.06
C VAL A 5 7.64 0.08 11.21
N ASN A 6 7.86 1.32 10.73
CA ASN A 6 6.92 1.95 9.79
C ASN A 6 6.73 1.12 8.53
N LEU A 7 7.82 0.62 7.93
CA LEU A 7 7.74 -0.18 6.71
C LEU A 7 6.90 -1.45 6.95
N ILE A 8 7.14 -2.15 8.06
CA ILE A 8 6.37 -3.33 8.44
C ILE A 8 4.90 -2.95 8.68
N VAL A 9 4.62 -1.87 9.42
CA VAL A 9 3.25 -1.39 9.67
C VAL A 9 2.54 -1.04 8.37
N TYR A 10 3.19 -0.34 7.44
CA TYR A 10 2.63 -0.02 6.13
C TYR A 10 2.33 -1.29 5.32
N LEU A 11 3.25 -2.25 5.27
CA LEU A 11 3.04 -3.51 4.56
C LEU A 11 1.90 -4.33 5.18
N VAL A 12 1.80 -4.37 6.51
CA VAL A 12 0.73 -5.10 7.23
C VAL A 12 -0.62 -4.42 7.01
N VAL A 13 -0.71 -3.10 7.19
CA VAL A 13 -1.96 -2.34 6.94
C VAL A 13 -2.40 -2.49 5.49
N PHE A 14 -1.46 -2.35 4.55
CA PHE A 14 -1.75 -2.49 3.12
C PHE A 14 -2.20 -3.92 2.75
N GLY A 15 -1.52 -4.94 3.29
CA GLY A 15 -1.91 -6.34 3.13
C GLY A 15 -3.29 -6.66 3.70
N LEU A 16 -3.64 -6.08 4.87
CA LEU A 16 -4.97 -6.22 5.47
C LEU A 16 -6.05 -5.57 4.61
N ILE A 17 -5.80 -4.37 4.07
CA ILE A 17 -6.75 -3.70 3.17
C ILE A 17 -6.94 -4.54 1.88
N TRP A 18 -5.85 -5.09 1.31
CA TRP A 18 -5.96 -5.97 0.13
C TRP A 18 -6.83 -7.19 0.41
N TRP A 19 -6.61 -7.82 1.56
CA TRP A 19 -7.35 -9.00 1.98
C TRP A 19 -8.85 -8.69 2.16
N LEU A 20 -9.18 -7.58 2.82
CA LEU A 20 -10.57 -7.12 2.99
C LEU A 20 -11.24 -6.79 1.66
N VAL A 21 -10.54 -6.11 0.75
CA VAL A 21 -11.05 -5.78 -0.58
C VAL A 21 -11.31 -7.04 -1.41
N GLY A 22 -10.48 -8.08 -1.25
CA GLY A 22 -10.68 -9.37 -1.92
C GLY A 22 -11.89 -10.16 -1.42
N MET A 23 -12.37 -9.88 -0.21
CA MET A 23 -13.57 -10.51 0.35
C MET A 23 -14.87 -9.83 -0.07
N LEU A 24 -14.79 -8.59 -0.57
CA LEU A 24 -15.96 -7.93 -1.13
C LEU A 24 -16.29 -8.59 -2.48
N PRO A 25 -17.50 -9.15 -2.65
CA PRO A 25 -17.96 -9.66 -3.93
C PRO A 25 -18.25 -8.48 -4.86
N LEU A 26 -17.19 -7.88 -5.39
CA LEU A 26 -17.28 -6.83 -6.39
C LEU A 26 -17.55 -7.49 -7.75
N PRO A 27 -18.56 -7.03 -8.51
CA PRO A 27 -18.80 -7.54 -9.85
C PRO A 27 -17.63 -7.19 -10.78
N SER A 28 -17.30 -8.07 -11.71
CA SER A 28 -16.44 -7.72 -12.85
C SER A 28 -17.13 -6.61 -13.66
N PRO A 29 -16.43 -5.55 -14.12
CA PRO A 29 -14.97 -5.36 -14.18
C PRO A 29 -14.36 -4.61 -12.99
N VAL A 30 -15.17 -4.15 -12.03
CA VAL A 30 -14.74 -3.27 -10.94
C VAL A 30 -13.72 -3.97 -10.04
N ALA A 31 -13.95 -5.25 -9.73
CA ALA A 31 -13.00 -6.07 -8.99
C ALA A 31 -11.61 -6.09 -9.66
N GLN A 32 -11.57 -6.15 -10.99
CA GLN A 32 -10.32 -6.18 -11.75
C GLN A 32 -9.61 -4.83 -11.70
N ILE A 33 -10.35 -3.73 -11.84
CA ILE A 33 -9.79 -2.37 -11.76
C ILE A 33 -9.21 -2.10 -10.38
N VAL A 34 -9.94 -2.44 -9.31
CA VAL A 34 -9.47 -2.26 -7.93
C VAL A 34 -8.21 -3.09 -7.67
N ARG A 35 -8.19 -4.34 -8.16
CA ARG A 35 -7.02 -5.23 -8.03
C ARG A 35 -5.79 -4.66 -8.74
N VAL A 36 -5.95 -4.10 -9.93
CA VAL A 36 -4.86 -3.45 -10.69
C VAL A 36 -4.37 -2.19 -9.98
N LEU A 37 -5.28 -1.30 -9.55
CA LEU A 37 -4.91 -0.07 -8.81
C LEU A 37 -4.11 -0.38 -7.54
N PHE A 38 -4.48 -1.45 -6.86
CA PHE A 38 -3.89 -1.80 -5.58
C PHE A 38 -2.53 -2.49 -5.77
N ILE A 39 -2.32 -3.23 -6.86
CA ILE A 39 -0.98 -3.68 -7.26
C ILE A 39 -0.07 -2.48 -7.59
N ILE A 40 -0.60 -1.46 -8.30
CA ILE A 40 0.17 -0.25 -8.62
C ILE A 40 0.58 0.48 -7.33
N LEU A 41 -0.34 0.66 -6.37
CA LEU A 41 -0.04 1.24 -5.07
C LEU A 41 1.03 0.46 -4.30
N LEU A 42 0.97 -0.88 -4.33
CA LEU A 42 1.98 -1.74 -3.70
C LEU A 42 3.37 -1.48 -4.28
N ILE A 43 3.46 -1.45 -5.61
CA ILE A 43 4.71 -1.16 -6.33
C ILE A 43 5.24 0.23 -5.96
N VAL A 44 4.37 1.24 -5.92
CA VAL A 44 4.77 2.60 -5.54
C VAL A 44 5.32 2.65 -4.11
N ILE A 45 4.65 2.02 -3.14
CA ILE A 45 5.12 1.98 -1.74
C ILE A 45 6.48 1.30 -1.65
N ILE A 46 6.68 0.17 -2.33
CA ILE A 46 7.96 -0.53 -2.37
C ILE A 46 9.04 0.35 -3.00
N LEU A 47 8.80 0.91 -4.18
CA LEU A 47 9.77 1.76 -4.87
C LEU A 47 10.11 3.03 -4.07
N SER A 48 9.14 3.61 -3.37
CA SER A 48 9.36 4.73 -2.44
C SER A 48 10.16 4.31 -1.20
N ALA A 49 9.93 3.11 -0.66
CA ALA A 49 10.69 2.58 0.47
C ALA A 49 12.17 2.32 0.12
N PHE A 50 12.46 1.91 -1.12
CA PHE A 50 13.81 1.75 -1.66
C PHE A 50 14.44 3.07 -2.16
N GLY A 51 13.73 4.20 -2.05
CA GLY A 51 14.24 5.51 -2.46
C GLY A 51 14.35 5.73 -3.98
N ILE A 52 13.75 4.85 -4.79
CA ILE A 52 13.72 4.94 -6.26
C ILE A 52 12.71 6.01 -6.71
N LEU A 53 11.63 6.17 -5.96
CA LEU A 53 10.66 7.25 -6.14
C LEU A 53 10.77 8.25 -4.98
N PRO A 54 10.76 9.57 -5.24
CA PRO A 54 10.77 10.58 -4.18
C PRO A 54 9.53 10.40 -3.31
N GLY A 55 9.72 9.83 -2.12
CA GLY A 55 8.69 9.57 -1.12
C GLY A 55 8.25 10.84 -0.41
N GLY A 56 7.66 11.79 -1.15
CA GLY A 56 7.16 13.06 -0.62
C GLY A 56 5.79 12.97 0.07
N TYR A 57 5.15 11.79 0.09
CA TYR A 57 3.79 11.59 0.61
C TYR A 57 3.73 10.82 1.94
N PHE A 58 4.86 10.60 2.62
CA PHE A 58 4.82 10.12 4.00
C PHE A 58 4.73 11.33 4.94
N PRO A 59 3.56 11.61 5.56
CA PRO A 59 3.49 12.64 6.59
C PRO A 59 4.43 12.22 7.71
N SER A 60 5.49 12.99 7.90
CA SER A 60 6.34 12.88 9.07
C SER A 60 5.47 13.23 10.28
N ILE A 61 5.02 12.21 11.02
CA ILE A 61 4.46 12.42 12.35
C ILE A 61 5.63 12.86 13.22
N LYS A 62 5.77 14.17 13.35
CA LYS A 62 6.62 14.79 14.36
C LYS A 62 5.94 14.54 15.71
N LEU A 63 6.45 13.56 16.44
CA LEU A 63 6.25 13.43 17.89
C LEU A 63 6.96 14.59 18.59
#